data_AF-A0A6L8EX66-F1
#
_entry.id   AF-A0A6L8EX66-F1
#
_cell.length_a   1.000
_cell.length_b   1.000
_cell.length_c   1.000
_cell.angle_alpha   90.00
_cell.angle_beta   90.00
_cell.angle_gamma   90.00
#
_symmetry.space_group_name_H-M   'P 1'
#
loop_
_entity.id
_entity.type
_entity.pdbx_description
1 polymer ?
#
loop_
_entity_poly.entity_id
_entity_poly.type
_entity_poly.pdbx_seq_one_letter_code
_entity_poly.pdbx_strand_id
1 'polypeptide(L)'
;MLRIYLFGAISKYSSAPSRFFGIAIPTNRMKVAFENLSRVLRYGFQLKCPRCGKGALFQTFFRMFTHCTTCDLKFERESGYFIGAMYLNYGATVLIAFPSYFLFETFTAIPFFVNLGIWALFSAVFPIFFYRYSKSLWLNFDYIFSS
;
A
#
# COMPACT_ATOMS: atom_id res chain seq x y z
N MET A 1 -56.88 -23.92 10.81
CA MET A 1 -55.89 -24.40 11.81
C MET A 1 -54.67 -24.97 11.08
N LEU A 2 -53.83 -24.09 10.54
CA LEU A 2 -52.53 -23.71 11.12
C LEU A 2 -51.42 -24.80 11.06
N ARG A 3 -51.34 -25.60 9.99
CA ARG A 3 -50.25 -26.57 9.80
C ARG A 3 -49.59 -26.57 8.41
N ILE A 4 -49.88 -25.56 7.56
CA ILE A 4 -49.42 -25.51 6.16
C ILE A 4 -48.37 -24.39 5.91
N TYR A 5 -48.23 -23.41 6.82
CA TYR A 5 -47.31 -22.27 6.61
C TYR A 5 -45.83 -22.52 6.96
N LEU A 6 -45.47 -23.65 7.57
CA LEU A 6 -44.09 -23.90 8.02
C LEU A 6 -43.25 -24.82 7.10
N PHE A 7 -43.82 -25.33 6.00
CA PHE A 7 -43.12 -26.25 5.09
C PHE A 7 -42.62 -25.58 3.79
N GLY A 8 -42.80 -24.27 3.64
CA GLY A 8 -42.42 -23.52 2.43
C GLY A 8 -41.00 -22.91 2.43
N ALA A 9 -40.26 -22.97 3.54
CA ALA A 9 -39.05 -22.14 3.71
C ALA A 9 -37.71 -22.91 3.77
N ILE A 10 -37.69 -24.25 3.70
CA ILE A 10 -36.45 -25.03 3.98
C ILE A 10 -35.90 -25.77 2.74
N SER A 11 -36.67 -25.89 1.65
CA SER A 11 -36.28 -26.69 0.47
C SER A 11 -35.38 -25.97 -0.56
N LYS A 12 -34.86 -24.77 -0.25
CA LYS A 12 -34.01 -24.00 -1.19
C LYS A 12 -32.52 -23.92 -0.81
N TYR A 13 -32.09 -24.65 0.22
CA TYR A 13 -30.74 -24.56 0.80
C TYR A 13 -29.92 -25.87 0.70
N SER A 14 -30.15 -26.68 -0.34
CA SER A 14 -29.42 -27.96 -0.51
C SER A 14 -29.04 -28.22 -1.97
N SER A 15 -28.36 -27.26 -2.60
CA SER A 15 -27.59 -27.51 -3.82
C SER A 15 -26.50 -26.46 -3.99
N ALA A 16 -25.43 -26.62 -3.21
CA ALA A 16 -24.13 -26.07 -3.58
C ALA A 16 -23.52 -26.93 -4.71
N PRO A 17 -23.05 -26.31 -5.79
CA PRO A 17 -21.86 -26.81 -6.45
C PRO A 17 -20.82 -25.69 -6.67
N SER A 18 -19.65 -25.88 -6.06
CA SER A 18 -18.31 -25.65 -6.65
C SER A 18 -18.04 -24.35 -7.45
N ARG A 19 -18.49 -23.17 -6.99
CA ARG A 19 -17.95 -21.86 -7.44
C ARG A 19 -16.85 -21.30 -6.53
N PHE A 20 -16.11 -22.18 -5.87
CA PHE A 20 -14.87 -21.85 -5.17
C PHE A 20 -13.70 -22.10 -6.14
N PHE A 21 -12.91 -21.06 -6.38
CA PHE A 21 -11.60 -21.12 -7.01
C PHE A 21 -11.57 -21.35 -8.53
N GLY A 22 -11.98 -20.33 -9.28
CA GLY A 22 -11.83 -20.25 -10.73
C GLY A 22 -11.47 -18.84 -11.20
N ILE A 23 -10.61 -18.12 -10.47
CA ILE A 23 -9.99 -16.91 -11.02
C ILE A 23 -8.89 -17.39 -11.96
N ALA A 24 -9.26 -17.71 -13.20
CA ALA A 24 -8.29 -17.70 -14.29
C ALA A 24 -7.84 -16.25 -14.46
N ILE A 25 -6.79 -15.85 -13.74
CA ILE A 25 -6.11 -14.58 -13.97
C ILE A 25 -5.51 -14.69 -15.38
N PRO A 26 -5.96 -13.92 -16.37
CA PRO A 26 -5.31 -13.94 -17.68
C PRO A 26 -3.86 -13.52 -17.48
N THR A 27 -2.90 -14.38 -17.81
CA THR A 27 -1.45 -14.15 -17.65
C THR A 27 -0.99 -12.85 -18.32
N ASN A 28 -1.72 -12.38 -19.33
CA ASN A 28 -1.48 -11.09 -19.99
C ASN A 28 -1.70 -9.89 -19.05
N ARG A 29 -2.62 -9.96 -18.07
CA ARG A 29 -2.79 -8.89 -17.06
C ARG A 29 -1.57 -8.76 -16.14
N MET A 30 -0.89 -9.87 -15.82
CA MET A 30 0.26 -9.84 -14.93
C MET A 30 1.49 -9.20 -15.59
N LYS A 31 1.68 -9.42 -16.90
CA LYS A 31 2.71 -8.72 -17.69
C LYS A 31 2.44 -7.22 -17.78
N VAL A 32 1.19 -6.82 -18.03
CA VAL A 32 0.78 -5.41 -18.08
C VAL A 32 0.95 -4.74 -16.70
N ALA A 33 0.66 -5.45 -15.60
CA ALA A 33 0.90 -4.95 -14.25
C ALA A 33 2.39 -4.67 -13.96
N PHE A 34 3.30 -5.55 -14.42
CA PHE A 34 4.75 -5.40 -14.20
C PHE A 34 5.39 -4.31 -15.07
N GLU A 35 4.97 -4.18 -16.33
CA GLU A 35 5.38 -3.08 -17.22
C GLU A 35 4.97 -1.71 -16.63
N ASN A 36 3.75 -1.61 -16.11
CA ASN A 36 3.25 -0.39 -15.47
C ASN A 36 3.86 -0.15 -14.08
N LEU A 37 4.33 -1.20 -13.39
CA LEU A 37 5.00 -1.08 -12.10
C LEU A 37 6.26 -0.23 -12.18
N SER A 38 7.04 -0.36 -13.27
CA SER A 38 8.24 0.46 -13.49
C SER A 38 7.91 1.96 -13.57
N ARG A 39 6.82 2.32 -14.25
CA ARG A 39 6.30 3.70 -14.31
C ARG A 39 5.81 4.15 -12.95
N VAL A 40 5.13 3.29 -12.21
CA VAL A 40 4.62 3.60 -10.88
C VAL A 40 5.71 3.79 -9.85
N LEU A 41 6.75 2.97 -9.86
CA LEU A 41 7.93 3.17 -9.04
C LEU A 41 8.61 4.47 -9.44
N ARG A 42 8.79 4.73 -10.74
CA ARG A 42 9.42 5.96 -11.23
C ARG A 42 8.65 7.22 -10.81
N TYR A 43 7.34 7.29 -11.04
CA TYR A 43 6.52 8.44 -10.65
C TYR A 43 6.31 8.51 -9.13
N GLY A 44 6.25 7.36 -8.47
CA GLY A 44 6.23 7.20 -7.02
C GLY A 44 7.44 7.86 -6.36
N PHE A 45 8.64 7.50 -6.80
CA PHE A 45 9.91 8.08 -6.33
C PHE A 45 10.08 9.54 -6.75
N GLN A 46 9.56 9.94 -7.91
CA GLN A 46 9.58 11.35 -8.35
C GLN A 46 8.49 12.22 -7.68
N LEU A 47 7.63 11.65 -6.83
CA LEU A 47 6.51 12.35 -6.19
C LEU A 47 5.58 13.03 -7.21
N LYS A 48 5.34 12.37 -8.35
CA LYS A 48 4.51 12.87 -9.46
C LYS A 48 3.19 12.12 -9.58
N CYS A 49 2.21 12.78 -10.18
CA CYS A 49 0.88 12.24 -10.40
C CYS A 49 0.94 10.96 -11.26
N PRO A 50 0.28 9.85 -10.84
CA PRO A 50 0.26 8.60 -11.60
C PRO A 50 -0.42 8.72 -12.96
N ARG A 51 -1.42 9.60 -13.09
CA ARG A 51 -2.19 9.77 -14.33
C ARG A 51 -1.43 10.57 -15.39
N CYS A 52 -0.89 11.74 -15.02
CA CYS A 52 -0.28 12.67 -15.98
C CYS A 52 1.26 12.67 -15.98
N GLY A 53 1.91 12.16 -14.94
CA GLY A 53 3.37 12.15 -14.80
C GLY A 53 4.04 13.54 -14.73
N LYS A 54 3.26 14.63 -14.66
CA LYS A 54 3.75 16.02 -14.67
C LYS A 54 3.44 16.77 -13.38
N GLY A 55 2.22 16.64 -12.85
CA GLY A 55 1.81 17.34 -11.62
C GLY A 55 2.53 16.79 -10.38
N ALA A 56 2.93 17.70 -9.48
CA ALA A 56 3.54 17.34 -8.20
C ALA A 56 2.46 16.89 -7.18
N LEU A 57 2.77 15.88 -6.38
CA LEU A 57 1.88 15.46 -5.27
C LEU A 57 1.96 16.41 -4.08
N PHE A 58 3.14 16.93 -3.80
CA PHE A 58 3.43 17.69 -2.58
C PHE A 58 3.73 19.16 -2.89
N GLN A 59 3.05 20.07 -2.20
CA GLN A 59 3.32 21.51 -2.24
C GLN A 59 4.49 21.88 -1.32
N THR A 60 4.60 21.18 -0.20
CA THR A 60 5.66 21.38 0.81
C THR A 60 6.08 20.00 1.33
N PHE A 61 7.09 19.92 2.17
CA PHE A 61 7.55 18.63 2.73
C PHE A 61 6.41 17.84 3.42
N PHE A 62 5.52 18.53 4.13
CA PHE A 62 4.39 17.91 4.84
C PHE A 62 3.01 18.18 4.23
N ARG A 63 2.89 19.15 3.31
CA ARG A 63 1.61 19.51 2.68
C ARG A 63 1.48 18.85 1.32
N MET A 64 0.47 18.00 1.19
CA MET A 64 0.06 17.36 -0.06
C MET A 64 -1.06 18.16 -0.72
N PHE A 65 -1.08 18.23 -2.05
CA PHE A 65 -2.22 18.78 -2.78
C PHE A 65 -3.45 17.87 -2.61
N THR A 66 -4.65 18.42 -2.71
CA THR A 66 -5.90 17.64 -2.75
C THR A 66 -6.19 17.11 -4.16
N HIS A 67 -5.84 17.91 -5.18
CA HIS A 67 -6.02 17.60 -6.60
C HIS A 67 -4.74 17.87 -7.37
N CYS A 68 -4.53 17.13 -8.45
CA CYS A 68 -3.40 17.36 -9.35
C CYS A 68 -3.60 18.65 -10.16
N THR A 69 -2.63 19.56 -10.10
CA THR A 69 -2.68 20.88 -10.79
C THR A 69 -2.75 20.81 -12.32
N THR A 70 -2.44 19.66 -12.93
CA THR A 70 -2.43 19.48 -14.40
C THR A 70 -3.62 18.70 -14.97
N CYS A 71 -4.12 17.70 -14.24
CA CYS A 71 -5.16 16.79 -14.74
C CYS A 71 -6.37 16.65 -13.81
N ASP A 72 -6.40 17.45 -12.74
CA ASP A 72 -7.47 17.53 -11.75
C ASP A 72 -7.79 16.21 -11.04
N LEU A 73 -6.85 15.25 -11.05
CA LEU A 73 -7.02 14.00 -10.32
C LEU A 73 -7.05 14.27 -8.82
N LYS A 74 -8.18 13.96 -8.17
CA LYS A 74 -8.32 13.96 -6.71
C LYS A 74 -7.40 12.89 -6.10
N PHE A 75 -6.44 13.30 -5.28
CA PHE A 75 -5.47 12.39 -4.65
C PHE A 75 -6.03 11.68 -3.43
N GLU A 76 -6.82 12.37 -2.61
CA GLU A 76 -7.52 11.78 -1.46
C GLU A 76 -8.99 11.60 -1.80
N ARG A 77 -9.38 10.38 -2.19
CA ARG A 77 -10.76 10.10 -2.62
C ARG A 77 -11.71 10.05 -1.43
N GLU A 78 -11.27 9.37 -0.38
CA GLU A 78 -12.01 9.05 0.85
C GLU A 78 -11.16 9.34 2.10
N SER A 79 -11.82 9.68 3.21
CA SER A 79 -11.13 9.90 4.49
C SER A 79 -10.47 8.61 4.95
N GLY A 80 -9.16 8.63 5.18
CA GLY A 80 -8.39 7.43 5.57
C GLY A 80 -7.78 6.66 4.40
N TYR A 81 -7.87 7.17 3.17
CA TYR A 81 -7.23 6.57 1.99
C TYR A 81 -5.73 6.26 2.19
N PHE A 82 -5.03 7.07 3.00
CA PHE A 82 -3.60 6.90 3.27
C PHE A 82 -3.26 5.94 4.43
N ILE A 83 -4.22 5.22 4.99
CA ILE A 83 -3.95 4.19 6.00
C ILE A 83 -3.00 3.13 5.43
N GLY A 84 -3.20 2.70 4.18
CA GLY A 84 -2.30 1.77 3.50
C GLY A 84 -0.88 2.33 3.31
N ALA A 85 -0.75 3.62 3.01
CA ALA A 85 0.55 4.29 2.97
C ALA A 85 1.24 4.30 4.35
N MET A 86 0.48 4.36 5.44
CA MET A 86 1.07 4.24 6.79
C MET A 86 1.65 2.85 7.02
N TYR A 87 0.92 1.79 6.61
CA TYR A 87 1.41 0.42 6.70
C TYR A 87 2.65 0.16 5.83
N LEU A 88 2.70 0.72 4.62
CA LEU A 88 3.90 0.64 3.78
C LEU A 88 5.12 1.31 4.43
N ASN A 89 4.90 2.45 5.09
CA ASN A 89 5.97 3.18 5.76
C ASN A 89 6.49 2.42 6.99
N TYR A 90 5.57 1.92 7.82
CA TYR A 90 5.88 1.10 8.98
C TYR A 90 6.58 -0.20 8.57
N GLY A 91 6.02 -0.91 7.59
CA GLY A 91 6.58 -2.16 7.06
C GLY A 91 8.00 -1.94 6.54
N ALA A 92 8.24 -0.90 5.74
CA ALA A 92 9.59 -0.58 5.26
C ALA A 92 10.55 -0.30 6.44
N THR A 93 10.10 0.44 7.45
CA THR A 93 10.93 0.78 8.61
C THR A 93 11.33 -0.48 9.39
N VAL A 94 10.37 -1.35 9.71
CA VAL A 94 10.62 -2.59 10.46
C VAL A 94 11.47 -3.56 9.65
N LEU A 95 11.17 -3.73 8.36
CA LEU A 95 11.92 -4.64 7.48
C LEU A 95 13.37 -4.19 7.27
N ILE A 96 13.67 -2.90 7.43
CA ILE A 96 15.04 -2.41 7.38
C ILE A 96 15.69 -2.48 8.76
N ALA A 97 15.05 -1.92 9.79
CA ALA A 97 15.64 -1.76 11.11
C ALA A 97 15.84 -3.10 11.83
N PHE A 98 14.86 -4.00 11.79
CA PHE A 98 14.91 -5.26 12.53
C PHE A 98 16.05 -6.18 12.08
N PRO A 99 16.15 -6.61 10.80
CA PRO A 99 17.25 -7.48 10.39
C PRO A 99 18.61 -6.78 10.48
N SER A 100 18.67 -5.48 10.23
CA SER A 100 19.94 -4.74 10.31
C SER A 100 20.45 -4.62 11.74
N TYR A 101 19.55 -4.52 12.74
CA TYR A 101 19.92 -4.60 14.15
C TYR A 101 20.64 -5.92 14.47
N PHE A 102 20.04 -7.06 14.10
CA PHE A 102 20.65 -8.38 14.35
C PHE A 102 21.94 -8.59 13.56
N LEU A 103 22.00 -8.05 12.34
CA LEU A 103 23.21 -8.12 11.52
C LEU A 103 24.35 -7.36 12.20
N PHE A 104 24.12 -6.13 12.65
CA PHE A 104 25.15 -5.35 13.34
C PHE A 104 25.54 -5.97 14.68
N GLU A 105 24.60 -6.48 15.46
CA GLU A 105 24.89 -7.17 16.72
C GLU A 105 25.78 -8.42 16.50
N THR A 106 25.60 -9.12 15.38
CA THR A 106 26.35 -10.35 15.06
C THR A 106 27.74 -10.06 14.50
N PHE A 107 27.87 -9.03 13.64
CA PHE A 107 29.09 -8.76 12.89
C PHE A 107 29.97 -7.65 13.48
N THR A 108 29.49 -6.90 14.47
CA THR A 108 30.22 -5.79 15.08
C THR A 108 30.23 -5.89 16.60
N ALA A 109 31.34 -5.47 17.23
CA ALA A 109 31.48 -5.45 18.69
C ALA A 109 30.97 -4.13 19.32
N ILE A 110 29.89 -3.56 18.78
CA ILE A 110 29.32 -2.31 19.27
C ILE A 110 28.60 -2.58 20.60
N PRO A 111 28.70 -1.70 21.61
CA PRO A 111 27.95 -1.86 22.86
C PRO A 111 26.44 -1.88 22.61
N PHE A 112 25.72 -2.79 23.29
CA PHE A 112 24.27 -2.98 23.15
C PHE A 112 23.47 -1.67 23.14
N PHE A 113 23.71 -0.79 24.14
CA PHE A 113 22.98 0.49 24.25
C PHE A 113 23.24 1.44 23.09
N VAL A 114 24.44 1.39 22.49
CA VAL A 114 24.81 2.22 21.34
C VAL A 114 24.11 1.68 20.09
N ASN A 115 24.15 0.36 19.85
CA ASN A 115 23.46 -0.26 18.73
C ASN A 115 21.94 0.00 18.81
N LEU A 116 21.35 -0.21 19.98
CA LEU A 116 19.92 0.09 20.23
C LEU A 116 19.60 1.58 20.00
N GLY A 117 20.44 2.50 20.48
CA GLY A 117 20.26 3.93 20.28
C GLY A 117 20.29 4.35 18.80
N ILE A 118 21.19 3.77 18.01
CA ILE A 118 21.30 4.02 16.57
C ILE A 118 20.01 3.57 15.86
N TRP A 119 19.54 2.34 16.12
CA TRP A 119 18.34 1.82 15.46
C TRP A 119 17.04 2.44 15.96
N ALA A 120 16.99 2.86 17.22
CA ALA A 120 15.88 3.65 17.76
C ALA A 120 15.79 5.02 17.07
N LEU A 121 16.92 5.72 16.93
CA LEU A 121 16.98 6.99 16.21
C LEU A 121 16.61 6.81 14.73
N PHE A 122 17.14 5.79 14.07
CA PHE A 122 16.78 5.45 12.69
C PHE A 122 15.27 5.23 12.56
N SER A 123 14.67 4.45 13.46
CA SER A 123 13.24 4.13 13.44
C SER A 123 12.35 5.35 13.73
N ALA A 124 12.86 6.38 14.42
CA ALA A 124 12.14 7.64 14.61
C ALA A 124 12.25 8.57 13.38
N VAL A 125 13.44 8.64 12.77
CA VAL A 125 13.75 9.61 11.71
C VAL A 125 13.32 9.11 10.33
N PHE A 126 13.59 7.84 10.01
CA PHE A 126 13.32 7.25 8.70
C PHE A 126 11.85 7.36 8.27
N PRO A 127 10.84 7.03 9.12
CA PRO A 127 9.43 7.21 8.78
C PRO A 127 9.07 8.62 8.35
N ILE A 128 9.65 9.65 8.97
CA ILE A 128 9.34 11.07 8.70
C ILE A 128 9.74 11.43 7.28
N PHE A 129 10.93 10.99 6.84
CA PHE A 129 11.39 11.20 5.46
C PHE A 129 10.66 10.28 4.47
N PHE A 130 10.45 9.02 4.85
CA PHE A 130 9.84 8.02 3.99
C PHE A 130 8.33 8.20 3.82
N TYR A 131 7.67 8.99 4.67
CA TYR A 131 6.21 9.22 4.63
C TYR A 131 5.74 9.74 3.27
N ARG A 132 6.50 10.66 2.67
CA ARG A 132 6.20 11.25 1.35
C ARG A 132 6.21 10.20 0.25
N TYR A 133 7.24 9.36 0.26
CA TYR A 133 7.39 8.26 -0.69
C TYR A 133 6.30 7.22 -0.51
N SER A 134 5.97 6.90 0.74
CA SER A 134 4.94 5.92 1.04
C SER A 134 3.56 6.34 0.52
N LYS A 135 3.16 7.60 0.74
CA LYS A 135 1.92 8.16 0.18
C LYS A 135 1.91 8.14 -1.34
N SER A 136 3.03 8.50 -1.96
CA SER A 136 3.18 8.50 -3.40
C SER A 136 3.08 7.09 -3.99
N LEU A 137 3.78 6.12 -3.40
CA LEU A 137 3.75 4.72 -3.83
C LEU A 137 2.36 4.12 -3.68
N TRP A 138 1.68 4.36 -2.55
CA TRP A 138 0.30 3.88 -2.33
C TRP A 138 -0.66 4.44 -3.38
N LEU A 139 -0.63 5.75 -3.64
CA LEU A 139 -1.48 6.39 -4.65
C LEU A 139 -1.23 5.80 -6.05
N ASN A 140 0.03 5.60 -6.42
CA ASN A 140 0.38 5.05 -7.73
C ASN A 140 -0.05 3.58 -7.85
N PHE A 141 0.12 2.79 -6.79
CA PHE A 141 -0.31 1.40 -6.73
C PHE A 141 -1.84 1.31 -6.90
N ASP A 142 -2.60 2.00 -6.06
CA ASP A 142 -4.07 1.99 -6.11
C ASP A 142 -4.61 2.53 -7.46
N TYR A 143 -3.93 3.49 -8.08
CA TYR A 143 -4.29 3.95 -9.42
C TYR A 143 -4.22 2.83 -10.48
N ILE A 144 -3.24 1.93 -10.42
CA ILE A 144 -3.17 0.76 -11.32
C ILE A 144 -4.32 -0.21 -11.05
N PHE A 145 -4.66 -0.46 -9.78
CA PHE A 145 -5.71 -1.43 -9.44
C PHE A 145 -7.12 -0.92 -9.78
N SER A 146 -7.30 0.40 -9.80
CA SER A 146 -8.57 1.04 -10.12
C SER A 146 -8.77 1.36 -11.61
N SER A 147 -7.75 1.19 -12.45
CA SER A 147 -7.81 1.39 -13.91
C SER A 147 -7.98 0.08 -14.68
#